data_AF-A0A6N9PUQ3-F1
#
_entry.id   AF-A0A6N9PUQ3-F1
#
_cell.length_a   1.000
_cell.length_b   1.000
_cell.length_c   1.000
_cell.angle_alpha   90.00
_cell.angle_beta   90.00
_cell.angle_gamma   90.00
#
_symmetry.space_group_name_H-M   'P 1'
#
loop_
_entity.id
_entity.type
_entity.pdbx_description
1 polymer ?
#
loop_
_entity_poly.entity_id
_entity_poly.type
_entity_poly.pdbx_seq_one_letter_code
_entity_poly.pdbx_strand_id
1 'polypeptide(L)'
;MKDGKKRRKRNIIGAAVMAGLIFAAMPLGVAHSMEDLRDDAESAYYYDSTGYAIYDGLEKRREAAHNLLTVAQRYTEAHPEIISYTQALEYQVQANESAHDDTFYWAGATNMEMGAAAQALAAELEKLPLEEKDKKYPAQMIAQMRSEQDKIERSSYNDEARAFNARLHSFPVNLLRNFTDVKELIPFDEHGAVVEDTAVQEPERDYAGEEAAAEQSTRQEESLESTVEAWAEGYAEKIEDRVGQIVEDKLDP
;
A
#
# COMPACT_ATOMS: atom_id res chain seq x y z
N MET A 1 -23.50 -1.14 53.01
CA MET A 1 -22.53 -1.55 51.97
C MET A 1 -23.16 -2.04 50.65
N LYS A 2 -24.46 -1.83 50.37
CA LYS A 2 -25.08 -2.23 49.08
C LYS A 2 -25.23 -1.09 48.05
N ASP A 3 -25.12 0.19 48.46
CA ASP A 3 -25.33 1.33 47.55
C ASP A 3 -24.11 1.74 46.72
N GLY A 4 -22.89 1.43 47.15
CA GLY A 4 -21.66 1.75 46.40
C GLY A 4 -21.51 0.96 45.10
N LYS A 5 -21.97 -0.30 45.08
CA LYS A 5 -21.89 -1.18 43.90
C LYS A 5 -22.87 -0.79 42.78
N LYS A 6 -24.03 -0.22 43.14
CA LYS A 6 -25.07 0.20 42.18
C LYS A 6 -24.72 1.53 41.48
N ARG A 7 -24.08 2.46 42.19
CA ARG A 7 -23.57 3.73 41.61
C ARG A 7 -22.42 3.50 40.63
N ARG A 8 -21.45 2.64 40.96
CA ARG A 8 -20.35 2.27 40.03
C ARG A 8 -20.88 1.70 38.70
N LYS A 9 -21.85 0.76 38.74
CA LYS A 9 -22.46 0.20 37.52
C LYS A 9 -23.20 1.22 36.64
N ARG A 10 -23.92 2.19 37.24
CA ARG A 10 -24.60 3.26 36.47
C ARG A 10 -23.63 4.23 35.82
N ASN A 11 -22.48 4.47 36.44
CA ASN A 11 -21.43 5.34 35.89
C ASN A 11 -20.65 4.62 34.77
N ILE A 12 -20.45 3.30 34.88
CA ILE A 12 -19.84 2.46 33.84
C ILE A 12 -20.73 2.41 32.59
N ILE A 13 -22.05 2.21 32.75
CA ILE A 13 -23.00 2.21 31.61
C ILE A 13 -23.02 3.58 30.92
N GLY A 14 -23.00 4.68 31.68
CA GLY A 14 -22.93 6.03 31.11
C GLY A 14 -21.62 6.29 30.37
N ALA A 15 -20.49 5.81 30.90
CA ALA A 15 -19.19 5.89 30.25
C ALA A 15 -19.13 5.02 28.99
N ALA A 16 -19.71 3.82 29.01
CA ALA A 16 -19.80 2.93 27.86
C ALA A 16 -20.67 3.49 26.74
N VAL A 17 -21.80 4.14 27.06
CA VAL A 17 -22.65 4.82 26.07
C VAL A 17 -21.93 6.04 25.47
N MET A 18 -21.23 6.83 26.28
CA MET A 18 -20.44 7.96 25.78
C MET A 18 -19.26 7.49 24.92
N ALA A 19 -18.55 6.44 25.34
CA ALA A 19 -17.51 5.80 24.55
C ALA A 19 -18.11 5.28 23.23
N GLY A 20 -19.24 4.57 23.26
CA GLY A 20 -19.95 4.08 22.09
C GLY A 20 -20.38 5.20 21.13
N LEU A 21 -20.85 6.34 21.64
CA LEU A 21 -21.18 7.51 20.81
C LEU A 21 -19.94 8.18 20.22
N ILE A 22 -18.82 8.23 20.96
CA ILE A 22 -17.54 8.69 20.43
C ILE A 22 -17.05 7.72 19.34
N PHE A 23 -17.14 6.40 19.57
CA PHE A 23 -16.84 5.36 18.59
C PHE A 23 -17.79 5.36 17.39
N ALA A 24 -19.05 5.80 17.53
CA ALA A 24 -19.98 5.95 16.41
C ALA A 24 -19.72 7.24 15.61
N ALA A 25 -19.15 8.27 16.24
CA ALA A 25 -18.79 9.53 15.58
C ALA A 25 -17.39 9.50 14.95
N MET A 26 -16.47 8.66 15.44
CA MET A 26 -15.11 8.52 14.92
C MET A 26 -15.01 8.01 13.47
N PRO A 27 -15.84 7.06 12.98
CA PRO A 27 -15.82 6.59 11.60
C PRO A 27 -15.95 7.71 10.58
N LEU A 28 -16.79 8.72 10.86
CA LEU A 28 -17.00 9.84 9.92
C LEU A 28 -15.79 10.79 9.85
N GLY A 29 -15.07 11.01 10.95
CA GLY A 29 -13.88 11.87 10.97
C GLY A 29 -12.61 11.16 10.47
N VAL A 30 -12.48 9.87 10.76
CA VAL A 30 -11.36 9.04 10.30
C VAL A 30 -11.48 8.72 8.81
N ALA A 31 -12.70 8.43 8.32
CA ALA A 31 -12.92 8.15 6.90
C ALA A 31 -12.48 9.33 6.02
N HIS A 32 -12.88 10.56 6.36
CA HIS A 32 -12.49 11.75 5.59
C HIS A 32 -10.97 11.98 5.61
N SER A 33 -10.32 11.83 6.78
CA SER A 33 -8.87 11.98 6.88
C SER A 33 -8.07 10.87 6.18
N MET A 34 -8.65 9.68 6.02
CA MET A 34 -8.02 8.58 5.29
C MET A 34 -8.23 8.70 3.79
N GLU A 35 -9.40 9.18 3.38
CA GLU A 35 -9.69 9.55 1.99
C GLU A 35 -8.75 10.66 1.54
N ASP A 36 -8.57 11.73 2.34
CA ASP A 36 -7.63 12.81 2.02
C ASP A 36 -6.17 12.30 1.87
N LEU A 37 -5.70 11.44 2.77
CA LEU A 37 -4.33 10.88 2.68
C LEU A 37 -4.16 9.90 1.51
N ARG A 38 -5.21 9.16 1.17
CA ARG A 38 -5.21 8.27 0.02
C ARG A 38 -5.25 9.07 -1.27
N ASP A 39 -6.08 10.10 -1.34
CA ASP A 39 -6.19 11.02 -2.47
C ASP A 39 -4.88 11.78 -2.67
N ASP A 40 -4.20 12.21 -1.61
CA ASP A 40 -2.88 12.82 -1.68
C ASP A 40 -1.86 11.85 -2.31
N ALA A 41 -1.79 10.60 -1.81
CA ALA A 41 -0.89 9.59 -2.35
C ALA A 41 -1.23 9.19 -3.80
N GLU A 42 -2.50 8.96 -4.11
CA GLU A 42 -2.96 8.69 -5.49
C GLU A 42 -2.69 9.89 -6.41
N SER A 43 -2.83 11.12 -5.91
CA SER A 43 -2.49 12.34 -6.62
C SER A 43 -1.00 12.40 -6.90
N ALA A 44 -0.11 12.10 -5.94
CA ALA A 44 1.34 12.10 -6.15
C ALA A 44 1.79 11.02 -7.15
N TYR A 45 1.08 9.90 -7.24
CA TYR A 45 1.32 8.89 -8.28
C TYR A 45 1.20 9.48 -9.70
N TYR A 46 0.19 10.33 -9.95
CA TYR A 46 -0.06 10.93 -11.26
C TYR A 46 0.55 12.32 -11.46
N TYR A 47 0.58 13.13 -10.41
CA TYR A 47 0.85 14.56 -10.41
C TYR A 47 1.65 14.97 -9.17
N ASP A 48 2.81 14.35 -8.96
CA ASP A 48 3.73 14.78 -7.90
C ASP A 48 4.07 16.28 -8.05
N SER A 49 3.66 17.06 -7.05
CA SER A 49 3.90 18.50 -6.97
C SER A 49 5.31 18.87 -6.50
N THR A 50 6.08 17.89 -6.01
CA THR A 50 7.37 18.08 -5.33
C THR A 50 8.59 17.67 -6.16
N GLY A 51 8.43 16.89 -7.23
CA GLY A 51 9.53 16.71 -8.18
C GLY A 51 9.33 15.72 -9.32
N TYR A 52 8.73 14.55 -9.08
CA TYR A 52 8.64 13.47 -10.07
C TYR A 52 7.50 12.45 -9.81
N ALA A 53 6.51 12.43 -10.70
CA ALA A 53 5.37 11.51 -10.62
C ALA A 53 5.77 10.08 -11.05
N ILE A 54 5.27 9.07 -10.32
CA ILE A 54 5.51 7.65 -10.63
C ILE A 54 5.03 7.33 -12.05
N TYR A 55 3.84 7.79 -12.42
CA TYR A 55 3.24 7.53 -13.72
C TYR A 55 4.12 7.99 -14.89
N ASP A 56 4.72 9.19 -14.80
CA ASP A 56 5.63 9.71 -15.83
C ASP A 56 6.91 8.87 -15.94
N GLY A 57 7.40 8.34 -14.82
CA GLY A 57 8.52 7.39 -14.79
C GLY A 57 8.21 6.07 -15.50
N LEU A 58 7.05 5.49 -15.19
CA LEU A 58 6.59 4.26 -15.82
C LEU A 58 6.40 4.45 -17.33
N GLU A 59 5.82 5.55 -17.76
CA GLU A 59 5.65 5.89 -19.18
C GLU A 59 7.01 6.00 -19.90
N LYS A 60 7.96 6.76 -19.35
CA LYS A 60 9.30 6.91 -19.97
C LYS A 60 10.09 5.60 -20.02
N ARG A 61 9.89 4.71 -19.05
CA ARG A 61 10.47 3.36 -19.07
C ARG A 61 9.84 2.49 -20.16
N ARG A 62 8.52 2.55 -20.32
CA ARG A 62 7.81 1.88 -21.43
C ARG A 62 8.27 2.41 -22.79
N GLU A 63 8.43 3.72 -22.94
CA GLU A 63 8.96 4.33 -24.16
C GLU A 63 10.38 3.81 -24.49
N ALA A 64 11.26 3.74 -23.51
CA ALA A 64 12.61 3.18 -23.69
C ALA A 64 12.57 1.69 -24.07
N ALA A 65 11.66 0.91 -23.48
CA ALA A 65 11.46 -0.49 -23.82
C ALA A 65 10.93 -0.68 -25.26
N HIS A 66 9.94 0.11 -25.69
CA HIS A 66 9.44 0.12 -27.07
C HIS A 66 10.51 0.51 -28.08
N ASN A 67 11.35 1.49 -27.74
CA ASN A 67 12.49 1.87 -28.57
C ASN A 67 13.52 0.74 -28.69
N LEU A 68 13.76 -0.01 -27.60
CA LEU A 68 14.62 -1.19 -27.63
C LEU A 68 14.03 -2.30 -28.52
N LEU A 69 12.72 -2.58 -28.41
CA LEU A 69 12.01 -3.51 -29.29
C LEU A 69 12.14 -3.11 -30.77
N THR A 70 11.98 -1.82 -31.07
CA THR A 70 12.09 -1.29 -32.43
C THR A 70 13.48 -1.54 -33.03
N VAL A 71 14.55 -1.42 -32.22
CA VAL A 71 15.91 -1.75 -32.67
C VAL A 71 16.04 -3.27 -32.85
N ALA A 72 15.59 -4.07 -31.89
CA ALA A 72 15.70 -5.52 -31.91
C ALA A 72 15.02 -6.15 -33.15
N GLN A 73 13.82 -5.67 -33.49
CA GLN A 73 13.02 -6.15 -34.62
C GLN A 73 13.76 -6.04 -35.97
N ARG A 74 14.74 -5.13 -36.11
CA ARG A 74 15.54 -5.04 -37.35
C ARG A 74 16.49 -6.22 -37.54
N TYR A 75 16.83 -6.91 -36.46
CA TYR A 75 17.82 -7.97 -36.46
C TYR A 75 17.20 -9.37 -36.32
N THR A 76 15.92 -9.50 -35.99
CA THR A 76 15.26 -10.80 -35.74
C THR A 76 15.24 -11.74 -36.95
N GLU A 77 15.19 -11.22 -38.19
CA GLU A 77 15.26 -12.05 -39.40
C GLU A 77 16.63 -12.71 -39.58
N ALA A 78 17.71 -11.97 -39.32
CA ALA A 78 19.08 -12.46 -39.43
C ALA A 78 19.55 -13.22 -38.19
N HIS A 79 18.93 -12.94 -37.05
CA HIS A 79 19.28 -13.45 -35.72
C HIS A 79 18.04 -14.02 -35.01
N PRO A 80 17.56 -15.22 -35.38
CA PRO A 80 16.39 -15.83 -34.74
C PRO A 80 16.54 -16.05 -33.23
N GLU A 81 17.77 -16.11 -32.72
CA GLU A 81 18.10 -16.27 -31.30
C GLU A 81 17.57 -15.14 -30.40
N ILE A 82 17.33 -13.93 -30.93
CA ILE A 82 16.80 -12.80 -30.17
C ILE A 82 15.26 -12.70 -30.19
N ILE A 83 14.57 -13.57 -30.95
CA ILE A 83 13.11 -13.53 -31.08
C ILE A 83 12.44 -13.76 -29.72
N SER A 84 12.88 -14.77 -28.95
CA SER A 84 12.27 -15.07 -27.64
C SER A 84 12.44 -13.92 -26.64
N TYR A 85 13.58 -13.23 -26.66
CA TYR A 85 13.83 -12.06 -25.82
C TYR A 85 12.98 -10.85 -26.24
N THR A 86 12.77 -10.68 -27.54
CA THR A 86 11.90 -9.63 -28.08
C THR A 86 10.45 -9.87 -27.64
N GLN A 87 9.96 -11.11 -27.77
CA GLN A 87 8.62 -11.50 -27.31
C GLN A 87 8.45 -11.37 -25.79
N ALA A 88 9.47 -11.74 -25.01
CA ALA A 88 9.45 -11.59 -23.57
C ALA A 88 9.35 -10.12 -23.15
N LEU A 89 10.12 -9.23 -23.77
CA LEU A 89 10.02 -7.79 -23.49
C LEU A 89 8.67 -7.23 -23.94
N GLU A 90 8.18 -7.59 -25.13
CA GLU A 90 6.87 -7.15 -25.63
C GLU A 90 5.73 -7.56 -24.68
N TYR A 91 5.74 -8.80 -24.21
CA TYR A 91 4.79 -9.28 -23.21
C TYR A 91 4.83 -8.44 -21.93
N GLN A 92 6.03 -8.13 -21.43
CA GLN A 92 6.17 -7.38 -20.19
C GLN A 92 5.80 -5.91 -20.32
N VAL A 93 6.06 -5.30 -21.47
CA VAL A 93 5.57 -3.95 -21.78
C VAL A 93 4.04 -3.93 -21.79
N GLN A 94 3.41 -4.90 -22.47
CA GLN A 94 1.95 -5.00 -22.49
C GLN A 94 1.35 -5.25 -21.09
N ALA A 95 1.99 -6.10 -20.29
CA ALA A 95 1.58 -6.36 -18.92
C ALA A 95 1.65 -5.08 -18.07
N ASN A 96 2.72 -4.28 -18.23
CA ASN A 96 2.85 -3.01 -17.53
C ASN A 96 1.84 -1.95 -17.98
N GLU A 97 1.55 -1.86 -19.29
CA GLU A 97 0.52 -0.95 -19.83
C GLU A 97 -0.89 -1.31 -19.34
N SER A 98 -1.14 -2.59 -19.11
CA SER A 98 -2.43 -3.11 -18.66
C SER A 98 -2.53 -3.23 -17.14
N ALA A 99 -1.47 -2.89 -16.41
CA ALA A 99 -1.42 -2.99 -14.96
C ALA A 99 -2.30 -1.90 -14.34
N HIS A 100 -3.49 -2.30 -13.91
CA HIS A 100 -4.41 -1.44 -13.18
C HIS A 100 -4.92 -2.16 -11.94
N ASP A 101 -4.65 -1.59 -10.78
CA ASP A 101 -5.11 -2.08 -9.50
C ASP A 101 -5.15 -0.94 -8.47
N ASP A 102 -6.01 -1.08 -7.46
CA ASP A 102 -6.23 -0.06 -6.43
C ASP A 102 -5.01 0.18 -5.52
N THR A 103 -3.99 -0.68 -5.58
CA THR A 103 -2.82 -0.66 -4.69
C THR A 103 -1.53 -0.27 -5.42
N PHE A 104 -1.60 -0.09 -6.74
CA PHE A 104 -0.47 0.06 -7.66
C PHE A 104 0.57 -1.06 -7.60
N TYR A 105 0.21 -2.21 -7.02
CA TYR A 105 1.10 -3.36 -6.87
C TYR A 105 1.56 -3.87 -8.23
N TRP A 106 0.62 -4.10 -9.15
CA TRP A 106 0.94 -4.65 -10.47
C TRP A 106 1.72 -3.65 -11.31
N ALA A 107 1.45 -2.36 -11.17
CA ALA A 107 2.20 -1.32 -11.86
C ALA A 107 3.69 -1.36 -11.50
N GLY A 108 4.03 -1.51 -10.22
CA GLY A 108 5.42 -1.66 -9.77
C GLY A 108 6.03 -3.02 -10.13
N ALA A 109 5.29 -4.12 -9.94
CA ALA A 109 5.80 -5.47 -10.18
C ALA A 109 6.14 -5.69 -11.67
N THR A 110 5.19 -5.40 -12.55
CA THR A 110 5.39 -5.51 -14.01
C THR A 110 6.47 -4.54 -14.52
N ASN A 111 6.64 -3.39 -13.87
CA ASN A 111 7.73 -2.47 -14.19
C ASN A 111 9.13 -3.07 -13.93
N MET A 112 9.27 -3.83 -12.84
CA MET A 112 10.52 -4.54 -12.53
C MET A 112 10.77 -5.66 -13.52
N GLU A 113 9.74 -6.45 -13.85
CA GLU A 113 9.83 -7.52 -14.84
C GLU A 113 10.17 -6.99 -16.25
N MET A 114 9.54 -5.88 -16.67
CA MET A 114 9.87 -5.18 -17.91
C MET A 114 11.33 -4.71 -17.92
N GLY A 115 11.82 -4.14 -16.81
CA GLY A 115 13.22 -3.74 -16.67
C GLY A 115 14.20 -4.92 -16.82
N ALA A 116 13.87 -6.07 -16.23
CA ALA A 116 14.67 -7.28 -16.35
C ALA A 116 14.67 -7.85 -17.78
N ALA A 117 13.49 -7.91 -18.42
CA ALA A 117 13.35 -8.36 -19.80
C ALA A 117 14.11 -7.45 -20.77
N ALA A 118 14.08 -6.13 -20.56
CA ALA A 118 14.83 -5.17 -21.37
C ALA A 118 16.33 -5.39 -21.24
N GLN A 119 16.84 -5.58 -20.02
CA GLN A 119 18.26 -5.89 -19.79
C GLN A 119 18.68 -7.18 -20.49
N ALA A 120 17.86 -8.23 -20.43
CA ALA A 120 18.14 -9.49 -21.11
C ALA A 120 18.22 -9.31 -22.63
N LEU A 121 17.25 -8.62 -23.25
CA LEU A 121 17.27 -8.34 -24.68
C LEU A 121 18.48 -7.49 -25.09
N ALA A 122 18.79 -6.44 -24.32
CA ALA A 122 19.94 -5.59 -24.58
C ALA A 122 21.26 -6.37 -24.53
N ALA A 123 21.42 -7.26 -23.54
CA ALA A 123 22.60 -8.09 -23.41
C ALA A 123 22.78 -9.07 -24.59
N GLU A 124 21.71 -9.60 -25.17
CA GLU A 124 21.80 -10.41 -26.38
C GLU A 124 22.13 -9.57 -27.62
N LEU A 125 21.52 -8.40 -27.77
CA LEU A 125 21.82 -7.48 -28.87
C LEU A 125 23.29 -7.06 -28.89
N GLU A 126 23.90 -6.84 -27.73
CA GLU A 126 25.33 -6.48 -27.62
C GLU A 126 26.29 -7.57 -28.11
N LYS A 127 25.86 -8.83 -28.16
CA LYS A 127 26.66 -9.95 -28.69
C LYS A 127 26.61 -10.03 -30.22
N LEU A 128 25.64 -9.37 -30.85
CA LEU A 128 25.43 -9.42 -32.28
C LEU A 128 26.32 -8.40 -33.01
N PRO A 129 26.68 -8.66 -34.28
CA PRO A 129 27.38 -7.70 -35.12
C PRO A 129 26.41 -6.61 -35.63
N LEU A 130 25.95 -5.74 -34.73
CA LEU A 130 25.03 -4.64 -35.04
C LEU A 130 25.67 -3.59 -35.96
N GLU A 131 24.84 -2.88 -36.73
CA GLU A 131 25.28 -1.70 -37.48
C GLU A 131 25.83 -0.61 -36.53
N GLU A 132 26.84 0.14 -36.99
CA GLU A 132 27.52 1.16 -36.17
C GLU A 132 26.55 2.18 -35.54
N LYS A 133 25.47 2.51 -36.25
CA LYS A 133 24.43 3.43 -35.78
C LYS A 133 23.62 2.86 -34.60
N ASP A 134 23.47 1.54 -34.52
CA ASP A 134 22.61 0.84 -33.57
C ASP A 134 23.39 0.31 -32.36
N LYS A 135 24.73 0.15 -32.46
CA LYS A 135 25.58 -0.41 -31.39
C LYS A 135 25.40 0.23 -30.01
N LYS A 136 25.16 1.54 -29.96
CA LYS A 136 25.01 2.28 -28.69
C LYS A 136 23.58 2.24 -28.12
N TYR A 137 22.59 1.89 -28.94
CA TYR A 137 21.19 2.00 -28.56
C TYR A 137 20.79 1.08 -27.41
N PRO A 138 21.17 -0.22 -27.40
CA PRO A 138 20.83 -1.11 -26.28
C PRO A 138 21.25 -0.55 -24.92
N ALA A 139 22.53 -0.20 -24.78
CA ALA A 139 23.06 0.39 -23.55
C ALA A 139 22.39 1.74 -23.19
N GLN A 140 22.09 2.58 -24.19
CA GLN A 140 21.41 3.86 -23.96
C GLN A 140 19.98 3.67 -23.42
N MET A 141 19.21 2.73 -23.96
CA MET A 141 17.85 2.45 -23.47
C MET A 141 17.87 1.91 -22.04
N ILE A 142 18.81 1.01 -21.71
CA ILE A 142 18.98 0.51 -20.34
C ILE A 142 19.39 1.63 -19.39
N ALA A 143 20.28 2.52 -19.79
CA ALA A 143 20.67 3.68 -18.98
C ALA A 143 19.48 4.61 -18.71
N GLN A 144 18.63 4.86 -19.72
CA GLN A 144 17.40 5.64 -19.57
C GLN A 144 16.44 4.95 -18.59
N MET A 145 16.15 3.66 -18.76
CA MET A 145 15.25 2.92 -17.87
C MET A 145 15.73 2.92 -16.42
N ARG A 146 17.05 2.77 -16.19
CA ARG A 146 17.66 2.88 -14.86
C ARG A 146 17.53 4.28 -14.30
N SER A 147 17.80 5.31 -15.09
CA SER A 147 17.66 6.70 -14.63
C SER A 147 16.22 7.04 -14.22
N GLU A 148 15.22 6.48 -14.90
CA GLU A 148 13.83 6.69 -14.51
C GLU A 148 13.45 5.83 -13.28
N GLN A 149 14.01 4.62 -13.13
CA GLN A 149 13.88 3.84 -11.88
C GLN A 149 14.35 4.64 -10.67
N ASP A 150 15.53 5.24 -10.81
CA ASP A 150 16.19 6.04 -9.79
C ASP A 150 15.35 7.24 -9.35
N LYS A 151 14.48 7.75 -10.22
CA LYS A 151 13.53 8.83 -9.87
C LYS A 151 12.26 8.27 -9.25
N ILE A 152 11.73 7.16 -9.76
CA ILE A 152 10.60 6.43 -9.19
C ILE A 152 10.87 6.07 -7.72
N GLU A 153 12.05 5.55 -7.41
CA GLU A 153 12.45 5.19 -6.03
C GLU A 153 12.57 6.41 -5.10
N ARG A 154 12.76 7.61 -5.66
CA ARG A 154 12.91 8.86 -4.91
C ARG A 154 11.67 9.75 -4.95
N SER A 155 10.57 9.27 -5.52
CA SER A 155 9.31 10.02 -5.62
C SER A 155 8.70 10.23 -4.24
N SER A 156 8.05 11.38 -4.03
CA SER A 156 7.33 11.66 -2.77
C SER A 156 6.20 10.67 -2.52
N TYR A 157 5.66 10.07 -3.58
CA TYR A 157 4.68 8.99 -3.51
C TYR A 157 5.07 7.90 -2.49
N ASN A 158 6.35 7.48 -2.48
CA ASN A 158 6.79 6.39 -1.59
C ASN A 158 6.66 6.78 -0.11
N ASP A 159 6.98 8.04 0.22
CA ASP A 159 6.81 8.58 1.58
C ASP A 159 5.33 8.73 1.94
N GLU A 160 4.51 9.19 1.00
CA GLU A 160 3.07 9.38 1.18
C GLU A 160 2.32 8.05 1.33
N ALA A 161 2.65 7.04 0.51
CA ALA A 161 2.14 5.68 0.63
C ALA A 161 2.48 5.08 2.00
N ARG A 162 3.72 5.26 2.48
CA ARG A 162 4.12 4.84 3.83
C ARG A 162 3.38 5.59 4.93
N ALA A 163 3.14 6.90 4.77
CA ALA A 163 2.35 7.68 5.72
C ALA A 163 0.89 7.22 5.79
N PHE A 164 0.28 6.94 4.63
CA PHE A 164 -1.06 6.36 4.53
C PHE A 164 -1.12 4.99 5.22
N ASN A 165 -0.20 4.08 4.91
CA ASN A 165 -0.16 2.74 5.51
C ASN A 165 0.04 2.82 7.05
N ALA A 166 0.97 3.65 7.51
CA ALA A 166 1.19 3.86 8.95
C ALA A 166 -0.07 4.37 9.66
N ARG A 167 -0.82 5.26 9.01
CA ARG A 167 -2.08 5.77 9.54
C ARG A 167 -3.18 4.71 9.51
N LEU A 168 -3.24 3.87 8.48
CA LEU A 168 -4.16 2.72 8.41
C LEU A 168 -3.95 1.74 9.59
N HIS A 169 -2.69 1.55 10.01
CA HIS A 169 -2.34 0.72 11.18
C HIS A 169 -2.49 1.43 12.54
N SER A 170 -2.76 2.72 12.57
CA SER A 170 -2.89 3.48 13.81
C SER A 170 -4.28 3.33 14.43
N PHE A 171 -4.36 3.42 15.77
CA PHE A 171 -5.65 3.46 16.47
C PHE A 171 -6.39 4.79 16.19
N PRO A 172 -7.73 4.80 16.02
CA PRO A 172 -8.66 3.65 16.01
C PRO A 172 -8.85 3.01 14.61
N VAL A 173 -8.18 3.51 13.57
CA VAL A 173 -8.35 3.09 12.17
C VAL A 173 -8.15 1.59 12.00
N ASN A 174 -7.14 1.03 12.66
CA ASN A 174 -6.83 -0.40 12.60
C ASN A 174 -8.00 -1.31 13.06
N LEU A 175 -8.91 -0.82 13.91
CA LEU A 175 -10.11 -1.58 14.32
C LEU A 175 -11.18 -1.59 13.23
N LEU A 176 -11.23 -0.54 12.42
CA LEU A 176 -12.20 -0.37 11.34
C LEU A 176 -11.70 -1.00 10.03
N ARG A 177 -10.39 -1.19 9.87
CA ARG A 177 -9.77 -1.78 8.67
C ARG A 177 -10.41 -3.10 8.25
N ASN A 178 -10.72 -3.99 9.19
CA ASN A 178 -11.38 -5.28 8.91
C ASN A 178 -12.82 -5.13 8.39
N PHE A 179 -13.41 -3.94 8.50
CA PHE A 179 -14.77 -3.61 8.07
C PHE A 179 -14.82 -2.65 6.87
N THR A 180 -13.69 -2.01 6.49
CA THR A 180 -13.69 -0.93 5.50
C THR A 180 -13.06 -1.26 4.14
N ASP A 181 -12.59 -2.50 3.89
CA ASP A 181 -11.94 -2.95 2.63
C ASP A 181 -10.84 -2.01 2.09
N VAL A 182 -10.31 -1.11 2.94
CA VAL A 182 -9.25 -0.17 2.58
C VAL A 182 -7.93 -0.93 2.52
N LYS A 183 -7.37 -1.04 1.32
CA LYS A 183 -6.09 -1.70 1.06
C LYS A 183 -4.93 -0.73 1.25
N GLU A 184 -3.78 -1.28 1.64
CA GLU A 184 -2.51 -0.54 1.70
C GLU A 184 -2.02 -0.20 0.29
N LEU A 185 -1.32 0.93 0.18
CA LEU A 185 -0.62 1.33 -1.05
C LEU A 185 0.79 0.73 -1.03
N ILE A 186 1.32 0.30 -2.18
CA ILE A 186 2.66 -0.31 -2.23
C ILE A 186 3.70 0.73 -2.69
N PRO A 187 4.69 1.07 -1.86
CA PRO A 187 5.81 1.93 -2.26
C PRO A 187 6.64 1.30 -3.38
N PHE A 188 7.03 2.10 -4.38
CA PHE A 188 7.76 1.62 -5.56
C PHE A 188 9.26 1.37 -5.30
N ASP A 189 9.78 1.87 -4.17
CA ASP A 189 11.13 1.59 -3.68
C ASP A 189 11.24 0.23 -2.96
N GLU A 190 10.10 -0.44 -2.72
CA GLU A 190 10.04 -1.73 -2.00
C GLU A 190 9.80 -2.93 -2.93
N HIS A 191 9.41 -2.74 -4.20
CA HIS A 191 9.14 -3.84 -5.17
C HIS A 191 10.35 -4.74 -5.48
N GLY A 192 11.56 -4.37 -5.04
CA GLY A 192 12.74 -5.25 -5.07
C GLY A 192 12.83 -6.27 -3.92
N ALA A 193 11.96 -6.15 -2.90
CA ALA A 193 11.97 -6.97 -1.68
C ALA A 193 10.79 -7.95 -1.56
N VAL A 194 9.78 -7.87 -2.43
CA VAL A 194 8.48 -8.57 -2.24
C VAL A 194 8.45 -9.99 -2.84
N VAL A 195 9.57 -10.54 -3.34
CA VAL A 195 9.56 -11.86 -3.99
C VAL A 195 9.45 -13.04 -2.99
N GLU A 196 9.23 -12.84 -1.69
CA GLU A 196 9.31 -13.96 -0.72
C GLU A 196 8.05 -14.31 0.11
N ASP A 197 6.95 -13.55 0.17
CA ASP A 197 5.87 -13.99 1.09
C ASP A 197 4.41 -13.61 0.81
N THR A 198 4.02 -13.37 -0.44
CA THR A 198 2.57 -13.32 -0.77
C THR A 198 2.23 -14.29 -1.89
N ALA A 199 2.19 -15.56 -1.53
CA ALA A 199 1.35 -16.53 -2.21
C ALA A 199 -0.11 -16.03 -2.12
N VAL A 200 -0.59 -15.42 -3.19
CA VAL A 200 -2.00 -15.09 -3.39
C VAL A 200 -2.76 -16.40 -3.39
N GLN A 201 -3.47 -16.70 -2.30
CA GLN A 201 -4.52 -17.71 -2.31
C GLN A 201 -5.70 -17.17 -3.12
N GLU A 202 -5.99 -17.81 -4.25
CA GLU A 202 -7.28 -17.65 -4.92
C GLU A 202 -8.40 -18.11 -3.97
N PRO A 203 -9.48 -17.33 -3.77
CA PRO A 203 -10.56 -17.76 -2.90
C PRO A 203 -11.45 -18.78 -3.62
N GLU A 204 -11.30 -20.06 -3.27
CA GLU A 204 -12.37 -21.05 -3.46
C GLU A 204 -13.60 -20.61 -2.64
N ARG A 205 -14.72 -20.33 -3.32
CA ARG A 205 -16.01 -20.06 -2.69
C ARG A 205 -16.62 -21.37 -2.18
N ASP A 206 -16.63 -21.55 -0.86
CA ASP A 206 -17.43 -22.58 -0.19
C ASP A 206 -18.73 -22.00 0.37
N TYR A 207 -19.87 -22.56 -0.05
CA TYR A 207 -21.22 -22.17 0.37
C TYR A 207 -21.62 -23.01 1.60
N ALA A 208 -21.10 -22.67 2.77
CA ALA A 208 -21.49 -23.34 4.03
C ALA A 208 -21.45 -22.43 5.28
N GLY A 209 -21.50 -21.10 5.11
CA GLY A 209 -21.09 -20.14 6.16
C GLY A 209 -22.18 -19.42 6.96
N GLU A 210 -23.47 -19.67 6.74
CA GLU A 210 -24.53 -18.81 7.33
C GLU A 210 -24.76 -19.04 8.85
N GLU A 211 -24.50 -20.24 9.39
CA GLU A 211 -24.59 -20.50 10.84
C GLU A 211 -23.29 -20.17 11.60
N ALA A 212 -22.11 -20.29 10.95
CA ALA A 212 -20.82 -19.97 11.56
C ALA A 212 -20.60 -18.45 11.73
N ALA A 213 -21.17 -17.64 10.82
CA ALA A 213 -21.10 -16.18 10.87
C ALA A 213 -21.79 -15.58 12.10
N ALA A 214 -22.87 -16.19 12.59
CA ALA A 214 -23.61 -15.68 13.76
C ALA A 214 -22.86 -15.94 15.10
N GLU A 215 -22.19 -17.09 15.23
CA GLU A 215 -21.35 -17.38 16.41
C GLU A 215 -20.04 -16.59 16.42
N GLN A 216 -19.49 -16.26 15.25
CA GLN A 216 -18.35 -15.35 15.13
C GLN A 216 -18.73 -13.91 15.47
N SER A 217 -19.90 -13.43 15.00
CA SER A 217 -20.40 -12.09 15.29
C SER A 217 -20.57 -11.86 16.80
N THR A 218 -21.07 -12.84 17.54
CA THR A 218 -21.29 -12.73 19.00
C THR A 218 -19.98 -12.78 19.80
N ARG A 219 -19.02 -13.65 19.44
CA ARG A 219 -17.67 -13.62 20.05
C ARG A 219 -16.90 -12.34 19.71
N GLN A 220 -17.15 -11.78 18.54
CA GLN A 220 -16.52 -10.54 18.09
C GLN A 220 -17.07 -9.33 18.86
N GLU A 221 -18.38 -9.26 19.09
CA GLU A 221 -19.01 -8.26 19.96
C GLU A 221 -18.46 -8.33 21.40
N GLU A 222 -18.35 -9.52 22.00
CA GLU A 222 -17.76 -9.68 23.35
C GLU A 222 -16.28 -9.25 23.41
N SER A 223 -15.51 -9.53 22.35
CA SER A 223 -14.10 -9.11 22.28
C SER A 223 -13.96 -7.59 22.17
N LEU A 224 -14.86 -6.94 21.43
CA LEU A 224 -14.91 -5.49 21.28
C LEU A 224 -15.33 -4.83 22.59
N GLU A 225 -16.35 -5.36 23.27
CA GLU A 225 -16.77 -4.88 24.58
C GLU A 225 -15.62 -4.98 25.60
N SER A 226 -14.91 -6.11 25.65
CA SER A 226 -13.77 -6.28 26.58
C SER A 226 -12.60 -5.34 26.29
N THR A 227 -12.31 -5.07 25.02
CA THR A 227 -11.24 -4.15 24.60
C THR A 227 -11.61 -2.71 24.90
N VAL A 228 -12.88 -2.35 24.71
CA VAL A 228 -13.43 -1.03 25.05
C VAL A 228 -13.50 -0.83 26.57
N GLU A 229 -13.86 -1.86 27.34
CA GLU A 229 -13.86 -1.82 28.82
C GLU A 229 -12.44 -1.64 29.36
N ALA A 230 -11.47 -2.42 28.90
CA ALA A 230 -10.07 -2.29 29.32
C ALA A 230 -9.49 -0.90 29.01
N TRP A 231 -9.88 -0.33 27.85
CA TRP A 231 -9.48 1.04 27.47
C TRP A 231 -10.18 2.11 28.32
N ALA A 232 -11.48 1.97 28.59
CA ALA A 232 -12.25 2.89 29.42
C ALA A 232 -11.75 2.89 30.87
N GLU A 233 -11.35 1.74 31.39
CA GLU A 233 -10.72 1.60 32.70
C GLU A 233 -9.35 2.29 32.73
N GLY A 234 -8.49 2.09 31.72
CA GLY A 234 -7.19 2.76 31.63
C GLY A 234 -7.27 4.27 31.44
N TYR A 235 -8.31 4.79 30.77
CA TYR A 235 -8.57 6.22 30.67
C TYR A 235 -9.15 6.82 31.96
N ALA A 236 -10.04 6.10 32.64
CA ALA A 236 -10.59 6.51 33.92
C ALA A 236 -9.50 6.57 35.00
N GLU A 237 -8.59 5.59 35.03
CA GLU A 237 -7.45 5.55 35.94
C GLU A 237 -6.49 6.73 35.71
N LYS A 238 -6.15 7.04 34.44
CA LYS A 238 -5.31 8.21 34.10
C LYS A 238 -5.97 9.56 34.43
N ILE A 239 -7.29 9.65 34.37
CA ILE A 239 -8.04 10.85 34.74
C ILE A 239 -8.12 10.96 36.27
N GLU A 240 -8.35 9.86 36.99
CA GLU A 240 -8.32 9.83 38.45
C GLU A 240 -6.93 10.16 39.00
N ASP A 241 -5.85 9.67 38.38
CA ASP A 241 -4.47 10.02 38.74
C ASP A 241 -4.17 11.51 38.48
N ARG A 242 -4.58 12.06 37.33
CA ARG A 242 -4.41 13.50 37.04
C ARG A 242 -5.24 14.37 37.97
N VAL A 243 -6.46 13.97 38.31
CA VAL A 243 -7.33 14.71 39.22
C VAL A 243 -6.82 14.58 40.67
N GLY A 244 -6.32 13.42 41.07
CA GLY A 244 -5.66 13.18 42.35
C GLY A 244 -4.42 14.04 42.51
N GLN A 245 -3.54 14.07 41.51
CA GLN A 245 -2.38 14.97 41.49
C GLN A 245 -2.78 16.45 41.57
N ILE A 246 -3.79 16.90 40.82
CA ILE A 246 -4.26 18.31 40.86
C ILE A 246 -4.89 18.67 42.22
N VAL A 247 -5.49 17.71 42.91
CA VAL A 247 -6.09 17.91 44.23
C VAL A 247 -5.03 17.93 45.33
N GLU A 248 -4.00 17.06 45.25
CA GLU A 248 -2.84 17.09 46.16
C GLU A 248 -2.00 18.37 45.98
N ASP A 249 -1.73 18.80 44.74
CA ASP A 249 -0.98 20.04 44.42
C ASP A 249 -1.70 21.34 44.85
N LYS A 250 -3.00 21.25 45.19
CA LYS A 250 -3.82 22.38 45.66
C LYS A 250 -4.22 22.29 47.14
N LEU A 251 -3.87 21.22 47.86
CA LEU A 251 -4.23 21.02 49.26
C LEU A 251 -3.03 20.92 50.23
N ASP A 252 -1.79 20.94 49.74
CA ASP A 252 -0.61 21.22 50.57
C ASP A 252 -0.15 22.69 50.39
N PRO A 253 -0.33 23.56 51.40
CA PRO A 253 0.28 24.90 51.44
C PRO A 253 1.76 24.89 51.80
#